data_AF-A0A848FG60-F1
#
_entry.id   AF-A0A848FG60-F1
#
_cell.length_a   1.000
_cell.length_b   1.000
_cell.length_c   1.000
_cell.angle_alpha   90.00
_cell.angle_beta   90.00
_cell.angle_gamma   90.00
#
_symmetry.space_group_name_H-M   'P 1'
#
loop_
_entity.id
_entity.type
_entity.pdbx_description
1 polymer ?
#
loop_
_entity_poly.entity_id
_entity_poly.type
_entity_poly.pdbx_seq_one_letter_code
_entity_poly.pdbx_strand_id
1 'polypeptide(L)'
;MREGWKQRTARFLHGLLAVGLGLFQSGRGHTRQRWVRATDLEALARRLHDFERQLGRARGHYARKHLSRQEMELVCRRTVDEVQTLLQPLHPTVAGPGASWALERLREVLHRWQEQSAAVAAQPLQQADVSDLQARLLEITTALYLCARVDDRDGGW
;
A
#
# COMPACT_ATOMS: atom_id res chain seq x y z
N MET A 1 -15.09 -24.33 30.02
CA MET A 1 -14.99 -24.33 28.54
C MET A 1 -14.74 -22.91 27.99
N ARG A 2 -13.56 -22.30 28.20
CA ARG A 2 -13.27 -20.91 27.79
C ARG A 2 -11.90 -20.71 27.11
N GLU A 3 -11.19 -21.78 26.73
CA GLU A 3 -9.80 -21.66 26.25
C GLU A 3 -9.60 -21.78 24.73
N GLY A 4 -10.64 -22.14 23.96
CA GLY A 4 -10.53 -22.37 22.51
C GLY A 4 -10.48 -21.11 21.62
N TRP A 5 -10.78 -19.92 22.16
CA TRP A 5 -10.90 -18.69 21.36
C TRP A 5 -9.58 -17.91 21.22
N LYS A 6 -8.70 -17.95 22.23
CA LYS A 6 -7.42 -17.22 22.20
C LYS A 6 -6.43 -17.79 21.17
N GLN A 7 -6.52 -19.08 20.84
CA GLN A 7 -5.60 -19.74 19.91
C GLN A 7 -5.92 -19.49 18.42
N ARG A 8 -7.16 -19.12 18.06
CA ARG A 8 -7.52 -18.86 16.66
C ARG A 8 -7.18 -17.44 16.21
N THR A 9 -7.28 -16.44 17.10
CA THR A 9 -6.89 -15.05 16.79
C THR A 9 -5.38 -14.89 16.68
N ALA A 10 -4.61 -15.59 17.54
CA ALA A 10 -3.14 -15.58 17.48
C ALA A 10 -2.59 -16.10 16.13
N ARG A 11 -3.21 -17.13 15.53
CA ARG A 11 -2.81 -17.65 14.21
C ARG A 11 -3.20 -16.72 13.06
N PHE A 12 -4.21 -15.87 13.22
CA PHE A 12 -4.62 -14.91 12.19
C PHE A 12 -3.72 -13.68 12.18
N LEU A 13 -3.36 -13.16 13.35
CA LEU A 13 -2.30 -12.17 13.49
C LEU A 13 -0.97 -12.71 12.96
N HIS A 14 -0.60 -13.95 13.28
CA HIS A 14 0.58 -14.59 12.69
C HIS A 14 0.46 -14.86 11.18
N GLY A 15 -0.72 -15.18 10.65
CA GLY A 15 -0.94 -15.39 9.20
C GLY A 15 -0.91 -14.10 8.38
N LEU A 16 -1.43 -12.99 8.94
CA LEU A 16 -1.26 -11.64 8.40
C LEU A 16 0.19 -11.14 8.56
N LEU A 17 0.87 -11.51 9.66
CA LEU A 17 2.29 -11.19 9.88
C LEU A 17 3.26 -12.04 9.03
N ALA A 18 2.91 -13.28 8.68
CA ALA A 18 3.84 -14.21 8.03
C ALA A 18 3.87 -14.09 6.50
N VAL A 19 2.88 -13.45 5.87
CA VAL A 19 2.85 -13.27 4.40
C VAL A 19 3.57 -11.99 3.95
N GLY A 20 3.92 -11.09 4.88
CA GLY A 20 4.71 -9.87 4.59
C GLY A 20 6.23 -9.99 4.80
N LEU A 21 6.72 -11.12 5.33
CA LEU A 21 8.10 -11.28 5.82
C LEU A 21 8.97 -12.25 5.00
N GLY A 22 8.52 -12.67 3.82
CA GLY A 22 9.30 -13.50 2.91
C GLY A 22 9.89 -12.69 1.75
N LEU A 23 11.23 -12.57 1.73
CA LEU A 23 12.11 -12.04 0.66
C LEU A 23 12.48 -10.54 0.74
N PHE A 24 13.30 -10.18 1.74
CA PHE A 24 14.36 -9.18 1.55
C PHE A 24 15.59 -9.55 2.39
N GLN A 25 16.33 -10.56 1.93
CA GLN A 25 17.76 -10.69 2.21
C GLN A 25 18.45 -11.09 0.91
N SER A 26 18.99 -10.09 0.22
CA SER A 26 20.28 -10.14 -0.50
C SER A 26 20.51 -8.82 -1.24
N GLY A 27 21.60 -8.13 -0.91
CA GLY A 27 22.21 -7.11 -1.78
C GLY A 27 22.22 -5.67 -1.27
N ARG A 28 23.14 -5.34 -0.36
CA ARG A 28 23.69 -3.97 -0.26
C ARG A 28 24.61 -3.73 -1.45
N GLY A 29 24.46 -2.57 -2.11
CA GLY A 29 25.55 -1.94 -2.88
C GLY A 29 25.21 -1.57 -4.32
N HIS A 30 25.30 -0.27 -4.60
CA HIS A 30 25.47 0.35 -5.93
C HIS A 30 24.24 0.40 -6.86
N THR A 31 23.40 1.43 -6.65
CA THR A 31 23.11 2.52 -7.62
C THR A 31 21.98 3.38 -7.06
N ARG A 32 22.31 4.45 -6.33
CA ARG A 32 21.41 5.60 -6.17
C ARG A 32 21.31 6.26 -7.55
N GLN A 33 20.08 6.52 -8.02
CA GLN A 33 19.75 7.09 -9.34
C GLN A 33 19.81 6.13 -10.54
N ARG A 34 19.17 4.97 -10.45
CA ARG A 34 18.74 4.24 -11.65
C ARG A 34 17.24 4.05 -11.63
N TRP A 35 16.62 4.65 -12.63
CA TRP A 35 15.21 4.70 -12.98
C TRP A 35 14.39 3.48 -12.56
N VAL A 36 13.17 3.76 -12.08
CA VAL A 36 12.07 2.81 -11.94
C VAL A 36 11.63 2.47 -13.36
N ARG A 37 12.04 1.32 -13.91
CA ARG A 37 11.57 0.87 -15.23
C ARG A 37 10.06 0.60 -15.17
N ALA A 38 9.37 0.56 -16.31
CA ALA A 38 7.97 0.12 -16.38
C ALA A 38 7.72 -1.19 -15.60
N THR A 39 8.68 -2.13 -15.64
CA THR A 39 8.65 -3.38 -14.86
C THR A 39 8.63 -3.16 -13.34
N ASP A 40 9.31 -2.11 -12.85
CA ASP A 40 9.36 -1.74 -11.43
C ASP A 40 8.06 -1.04 -10.98
N LEU A 41 7.44 -0.24 -11.86
CA LEU A 41 6.11 0.37 -11.59
C LEU A 41 5.01 -0.70 -11.52
N GLU A 42 5.00 -1.67 -12.44
CA GLU A 42 4.03 -2.79 -12.39
C GLU A 42 4.26 -3.70 -11.18
N ALA A 43 5.53 -3.94 -10.79
CA ALA A 43 5.84 -4.69 -9.58
C ALA A 43 5.35 -3.96 -8.33
N LEU A 44 5.56 -2.64 -8.26
CA LEU A 44 5.05 -1.82 -7.17
C LEU A 44 3.52 -1.80 -7.13
N ALA A 45 2.86 -1.66 -8.28
CA ALA A 45 1.40 -1.71 -8.38
C ALA A 45 0.84 -3.05 -7.86
N ARG A 46 1.44 -4.18 -8.25
CA ARG A 46 1.06 -5.50 -7.72
C ARG A 46 1.18 -5.57 -6.20
N ARG A 47 2.29 -5.08 -5.65
CA ARG A 47 2.51 -5.08 -4.20
C ARG A 47 1.49 -4.22 -3.44
N LEU A 48 1.14 -3.04 -3.98
CA LEU A 48 0.10 -2.18 -3.39
C LEU A 48 -1.29 -2.82 -3.51
N HIS A 49 -1.58 -3.53 -4.59
CA HIS A 49 -2.81 -4.29 -4.74
C HIS A 49 -2.93 -5.40 -3.69
N ASP A 50 -1.83 -6.03 -3.30
CA ASP A 50 -1.86 -7.04 -2.23
C ASP A 50 -2.23 -6.41 -0.87
N PHE A 51 -1.76 -5.20 -0.57
CA PHE A 51 -2.19 -4.46 0.62
C PHE A 51 -3.67 -4.08 0.58
N GLU A 52 -4.16 -3.64 -0.58
CA GLU A 52 -5.59 -3.37 -0.80
C GLU A 52 -6.43 -4.61 -0.48
N ARG A 53 -6.06 -5.77 -1.03
CA ARG A 53 -6.74 -7.04 -0.76
C ARG A 53 -6.66 -7.46 0.70
N GLN A 54 -5.52 -7.22 1.36
CA GLN A 54 -5.34 -7.51 2.78
C GLN A 54 -6.28 -6.65 3.65
N LEU A 55 -6.38 -5.35 3.38
CA LEU A 55 -7.34 -4.46 4.05
C LEU A 55 -8.78 -4.92 3.78
N GLY A 56 -9.11 -5.31 2.56
CA GLY A 56 -10.44 -5.84 2.22
C GLY A 56 -10.79 -7.09 3.03
N ARG A 57 -9.84 -8.03 3.20
CA ARG A 57 -10.02 -9.22 4.06
C ARG A 57 -10.17 -8.84 5.53
N ALA A 58 -9.30 -7.98 6.04
CA ALA A 58 -9.37 -7.50 7.43
C ALA A 58 -10.72 -6.81 7.72
N ARG A 59 -11.20 -5.97 6.80
CA ARG A 59 -12.53 -5.35 6.87
C ARG A 59 -13.65 -6.39 6.94
N GLY A 60 -13.58 -7.44 6.13
CA GLY A 60 -14.54 -8.56 6.19
C GLY A 60 -14.52 -9.30 7.54
N HIS A 61 -13.33 -9.52 8.11
CA HIS A 61 -13.19 -10.12 9.43
C HIS A 61 -13.71 -9.20 10.55
N TYR A 62 -13.46 -7.89 10.45
CA TYR A 62 -13.98 -6.90 11.39
C TYR A 62 -15.51 -6.84 11.36
N ALA A 63 -16.12 -6.78 10.16
CA ALA A 63 -17.58 -6.80 10.01
C ALA A 63 -18.23 -8.07 10.60
N ARG A 64 -17.52 -9.20 10.55
CA ARG A 64 -17.95 -10.48 11.14
C ARG A 64 -17.55 -10.64 12.63
N LYS A 65 -17.06 -9.57 13.28
CA LYS A 65 -16.60 -9.56 14.68
C LYS A 65 -15.49 -10.57 15.00
N HIS A 66 -14.69 -10.94 13.99
CA HIS A 66 -13.49 -11.76 14.16
C HIS A 66 -12.24 -10.94 14.45
N LEU A 67 -12.29 -9.63 14.24
CA LEU A 67 -11.29 -8.65 14.64
C LEU A 67 -11.93 -7.64 15.58
N SER A 68 -11.20 -7.25 16.62
CA SER A 68 -11.53 -6.09 17.44
C SER A 68 -11.19 -4.79 16.72
N ARG A 69 -11.75 -3.68 17.20
CA ARG A 69 -11.46 -2.33 16.69
C ARG A 69 -9.97 -2.00 16.80
N GLN A 70 -9.33 -2.33 17.92
CA GLN A 70 -7.90 -2.07 18.15
C GLN A 70 -7.01 -2.89 17.20
N GLU A 71 -7.37 -4.14 16.90
CA GLU A 71 -6.64 -4.95 15.92
C GLU A 71 -6.80 -4.38 14.51
N MET A 72 -8.00 -3.89 14.16
CA MET A 72 -8.24 -3.24 12.86
C MET A 72 -7.45 -1.94 12.72
N GLU A 73 -7.43 -1.11 13.77
CA GLU A 73 -6.61 0.11 13.87
C GLU A 73 -5.13 -0.18 13.63
N LEU A 74 -4.61 -1.22 14.28
CA LEU A 74 -3.22 -1.63 14.13
C LEU A 74 -2.91 -2.15 12.72
N VAL A 75 -3.83 -2.90 12.10
CA VAL A 75 -3.70 -3.32 10.69
C VAL A 75 -3.67 -2.10 9.76
N CYS A 76 -4.58 -1.15 9.92
CA CYS A 76 -4.61 0.06 9.10
C CYS A 76 -3.33 0.89 9.22
N ARG A 77 -2.85 1.13 10.44
CA ARG A 77 -1.62 1.91 10.68
C ARG A 77 -0.39 1.24 10.07
N ARG A 78 -0.23 -0.07 10.26
CA ARG A 78 0.87 -0.83 9.64
C ARG A 78 0.81 -0.77 8.11
N THR A 79 -0.37 -0.94 7.52
CA THR A 79 -0.52 -0.82 6.07
C THR A 79 -0.14 0.57 5.59
N VAL A 80 -0.54 1.63 6.30
CA VAL A 80 -0.16 3.00 5.98
C VAL A 80 1.36 3.17 6.01
N ASP A 81 2.02 2.73 7.09
CA ASP A 81 3.48 2.85 7.26
C ASP A 81 4.25 2.09 6.16
N GLU A 82 3.84 0.85 5.87
CA GLU A 82 4.47 0.01 4.86
C GLU A 82 4.28 0.59 3.45
N VAL A 83 3.06 1.03 3.13
CA VAL A 83 2.77 1.66 1.83
C VAL A 83 3.52 2.97 1.68
N GLN A 84 3.59 3.80 2.72
CA GLN A 84 4.35 5.05 2.67
C GLN A 84 5.85 4.81 2.45
N THR A 85 6.40 3.78 3.09
CA THR A 85 7.80 3.35 2.87
C THR A 85 8.02 2.91 1.42
N LEU A 86 7.08 2.14 0.84
CA LEU A 86 7.17 1.68 -0.55
C LEU A 86 7.03 2.81 -1.57
N LEU A 87 6.23 3.83 -1.26
CA LEU A 87 6.00 4.98 -2.13
C LEU A 87 7.06 6.08 -2.00
N GLN A 88 7.83 6.10 -0.90
CA GLN A 88 8.85 7.12 -0.64
C GLN A 88 9.81 7.38 -1.83
N PRO A 89 10.32 6.35 -2.54
CA PRO A 89 11.23 6.55 -3.68
C PRO A 89 10.60 7.24 -4.90
N LEU A 90 9.26 7.28 -5.00
CA LEU A 90 8.56 7.89 -6.14
C LEU A 90 8.44 9.42 -6.04
N HIS A 91 8.52 9.99 -4.83
CA HIS A 91 8.33 11.43 -4.62
C HIS A 91 9.25 12.35 -5.46
N PRO A 92 10.56 12.07 -5.59
CA PRO A 92 11.45 12.89 -6.41
C PRO A 92 11.10 12.77 -7.91
N THR A 93 10.70 11.57 -8.35
CA THR A 93 10.43 11.25 -9.76
C THR A 93 9.15 11.94 -10.25
N VAL A 94 8.12 11.97 -9.42
CA VAL A 94 6.87 12.65 -9.78
C VAL A 94 7.01 14.18 -9.68
N ALA A 95 8.07 14.75 -9.11
CA ALA A 95 8.20 16.20 -8.89
C ALA A 95 8.76 16.98 -10.10
N GLY A 96 9.22 16.32 -11.16
CA GLY A 96 9.82 16.97 -12.34
C GLY A 96 8.81 17.70 -13.24
N PRO A 97 9.18 18.85 -13.85
CA PRO A 97 8.38 19.51 -14.89
C PRO A 97 8.45 18.74 -16.22
N GLY A 98 7.36 18.75 -17.00
CA GLY A 98 7.27 18.04 -18.30
C GLY A 98 6.64 16.64 -18.25
N ALA A 99 5.89 16.34 -17.19
CA ALA A 99 5.29 15.04 -16.94
C ALA A 99 4.15 14.68 -17.93
N SER A 100 4.09 13.43 -18.39
CA SER A 100 2.93 12.91 -19.10
C SER A 100 1.66 13.01 -18.23
N TRP A 101 0.47 13.07 -18.85
CA TRP A 101 -0.81 13.10 -18.13
C TRP A 101 -0.94 11.96 -17.10
N ALA A 102 -0.32 10.80 -17.37
CA ALA A 102 -0.32 9.65 -16.46
C ALA A 102 0.48 9.93 -15.19
N LEU A 103 1.64 10.59 -15.33
CA LEU A 103 2.49 10.98 -14.22
C LEU A 103 1.87 12.12 -13.40
N GLU A 104 1.15 13.04 -14.03
CA GLU A 104 0.35 14.06 -13.34
C GLU A 104 -0.76 13.42 -12.49
N ARG A 105 -1.49 12.46 -13.05
CA ARG A 105 -2.49 11.69 -12.30
C ARG A 105 -1.87 10.93 -11.13
N LEU A 106 -0.71 10.30 -11.32
CA LEU A 106 0.00 9.62 -10.24
C LEU A 106 0.38 10.60 -9.12
N ARG A 107 0.89 11.78 -9.48
CA ARG A 107 1.24 12.82 -8.51
C ARG A 107 0.03 13.24 -7.67
N GLU A 108 -1.10 13.49 -8.31
CA GLU A 108 -2.34 13.89 -7.61
C GLU A 108 -2.81 12.80 -6.64
N VAL A 109 -2.80 11.54 -7.07
CA VAL A 109 -3.21 10.41 -6.23
C VAL A 109 -2.23 10.21 -5.06
N LEU A 110 -0.92 10.35 -5.28
CA LEU A 110 0.08 10.26 -4.21
C LEU A 110 -0.05 11.40 -3.20
N HIS A 111 -0.40 12.61 -3.65
CA HIS A 111 -0.66 13.73 -2.76
C HIS A 111 -1.89 13.46 -1.87
N ARG A 112 -3.00 13.03 -2.46
CA ARG A 112 -4.20 12.62 -1.71
C ARG A 112 -3.92 11.50 -0.71
N TRP A 113 -3.07 10.55 -1.07
CA TRP A 113 -2.61 9.51 -0.15
C TRP A 113 -1.86 10.08 1.07
N GLN A 114 -0.96 11.04 0.87
CA GLN A 114 -0.20 11.66 1.97
C GLN A 114 -1.12 12.36 2.98
N GLU A 115 -2.11 13.11 2.50
CA GLU A 115 -3.07 13.81 3.36
C GLU A 115 -3.90 12.81 4.19
N GLN A 116 -4.39 11.75 3.54
CA GLN A 116 -5.22 10.75 4.19
C GLN A 116 -4.44 9.85 5.16
N SER A 117 -3.23 9.44 4.80
CA SER A 117 -2.35 8.64 5.67
C SER A 117 -1.98 9.40 6.94
N ALA A 118 -1.72 10.71 6.84
CA ALA A 118 -1.47 11.57 8.00
C ALA A 118 -2.70 11.62 8.94
N ALA A 119 -3.91 11.70 8.39
CA ALA A 119 -5.13 11.70 9.19
C ALA A 119 -5.31 10.39 9.98
N VAL A 120 -5.06 9.24 9.35
CA VAL A 120 -5.15 7.90 9.98
C VAL A 120 -4.12 7.72 11.10
N ALA A 121 -2.95 8.35 10.98
CA ALA A 121 -1.93 8.32 12.02
C ALA A 121 -2.30 9.21 13.23
N ALA A 122 -2.95 10.34 12.98
CA ALA A 122 -3.24 11.36 14.00
C ALA A 122 -4.53 11.12 14.80
N GLN A 123 -5.50 10.39 14.24
CA GLN A 123 -6.85 10.28 14.81
C GLN A 123 -7.25 8.83 15.14
N PRO A 124 -8.22 8.62 16.05
CA PRO A 124 -8.85 7.31 16.21
C PRO A 124 -9.52 6.89 14.90
N LEU A 125 -9.32 5.65 14.49
CA LEU A 125 -9.83 5.16 13.21
C LEU A 125 -11.36 5.12 13.22
N GLN A 126 -11.96 5.71 12.21
CA GLN A 126 -13.36 5.59 11.86
C GLN A 126 -13.55 4.43 10.89
N GLN A 127 -14.78 3.89 10.83
CA GLN A 127 -15.07 2.78 9.92
C GLN A 127 -14.95 3.18 8.43
N ALA A 128 -15.24 4.44 8.11
CA ALA A 128 -15.07 5.00 6.77
C ALA A 128 -13.60 4.95 6.32
N ASP A 129 -12.67 5.30 7.21
CA ASP A 129 -11.23 5.35 6.93
C ASP A 129 -10.67 4.05 6.34
N VAL A 130 -11.18 2.90 6.77
CA VAL A 130 -10.76 1.59 6.22
C VAL A 130 -11.13 1.48 4.74
N SER A 131 -12.37 1.85 4.40
CA SER A 131 -12.86 1.74 3.03
C SER A 131 -12.19 2.79 2.15
N ASP A 132 -11.94 3.98 2.69
CA ASP A 132 -11.24 5.04 1.99
C ASP A 132 -9.77 4.67 1.76
N LEU A 133 -9.09 4.08 2.74
CA LEU A 133 -7.71 3.58 2.56
C LEU A 133 -7.65 2.52 1.46
N GLN A 134 -8.58 1.57 1.48
CA GLN A 134 -8.69 0.53 0.44
C GLN A 134 -8.90 1.17 -0.95
N ALA A 135 -9.81 2.14 -1.07
CA ALA A 135 -10.04 2.86 -2.31
C ALA A 135 -8.80 3.61 -2.81
N ARG A 136 -8.07 4.29 -1.92
CA ARG A 136 -6.82 4.98 -2.30
C ARG A 136 -5.73 4.03 -2.78
N LEU A 137 -5.54 2.89 -2.12
CA LEU A 137 -4.57 1.90 -2.58
C LEU A 137 -4.90 1.40 -3.99
N LEU A 138 -6.19 1.20 -4.29
CA LEU A 138 -6.63 0.83 -5.63
C LEU A 138 -6.37 1.95 -6.66
N GLU A 139 -6.64 3.21 -6.30
CA GLU A 139 -6.34 4.37 -7.15
C GLU A 139 -4.84 4.47 -7.46
N ILE A 140 -3.97 4.33 -6.46
CA ILE A 140 -2.50 4.39 -6.63
C ILE A 140 -2.06 3.25 -7.54
N THR A 141 -2.52 2.03 -7.26
CA THR A 141 -2.24 0.84 -8.08
C THR A 141 -2.59 1.08 -9.55
N THR A 142 -3.78 1.64 -9.81
CA THR A 142 -4.25 1.94 -11.16
C THR A 142 -3.37 3.00 -11.83
N ALA A 143 -3.03 4.07 -11.12
CA ALA A 143 -2.17 5.13 -11.63
C ALA A 143 -0.76 4.62 -11.98
N LEU A 144 -0.19 3.73 -11.17
CA LEU A 144 1.10 3.10 -11.44
C LEU A 144 1.06 2.21 -12.69
N TYR A 145 0.01 1.39 -12.86
CA TYR A 145 -0.17 0.61 -14.08
C TYR A 145 -0.31 1.50 -15.32
N LEU A 146 -1.06 2.60 -15.23
CA LEU A 146 -1.18 3.55 -16.33
C LEU A 146 0.16 4.16 -16.70
N CYS A 147 0.96 4.57 -15.71
CA CYS A 147 2.32 5.08 -15.94
C CYS A 147 3.20 4.05 -16.63
N ALA A 148 3.21 2.80 -16.15
CA ALA A 148 3.98 1.73 -16.76
C ALA A 148 3.59 1.47 -18.22
N ARG A 149 2.29 1.56 -18.54
CA ARG A 149 1.77 1.31 -19.90
C ARG A 149 2.02 2.46 -20.87
N VAL A 150 2.01 3.70 -20.39
CA VAL A 150 2.34 4.87 -21.20
C VAL A 150 3.83 4.89 -21.50
N ASP A 151 4.68 4.60 -20.50
CA ASP A 151 6.14 4.53 -20.66
C ASP A 151 6.56 3.46 -21.69
N ASP A 152 5.93 2.28 -21.67
CA ASP A 152 6.16 1.19 -22.63
C ASP A 152 5.74 1.55 -24.07
N ARG A 153 4.71 2.38 -24.23
CA ARG A 153 4.19 2.82 -25.55
C ARG A 153 5.01 3.94 -26.17
N ASP A 154 5.52 4.85 -25.33
CA ASP A 154 6.30 6.00 -25.77
C ASP A 154 7.78 5.64 -26.06
N GLY A 155 8.12 4.35 -25.95
CA GLY A 155 9.40 3.79 -26.40
C GLY A 155 10.55 3.89 -25.39
N GLY A 156 10.29 4.37 -24.17
CA GLY A 156 11.32 4.65 -23.16
C GLY A 156 12.29 5.74 -23.63
N TRP A 157 12.30 6.87 -22.92
CA TRP A 157 13.18 8.01 -23.17
C TRP A 157 14.65 7.64 -23.44
#